data_AF-A0A4S4M5D5-F1
#
_entry.id   AF-A0A4S4M5D5-F1
#
_cell.length_a   1.000
_cell.length_b   1.000
_cell.length_c   1.000
_cell.angle_alpha   90.00
_cell.angle_beta   90.00
_cell.angle_gamma   90.00
#
_symmetry.space_group_name_H-M   'P 1'
#
loop_
_entity.id
_entity.type
_entity.pdbx_description
1 polymer ?
#
loop_
_entity_poly.entity_id
_entity_poly.type
_entity_poly.pdbx_seq_one_letter_code
_entity_poly.pdbx_strand_id
1 'polypeptide(L)'
;MPQNEYIEEHIKRHGRRLDYYERKRKREARSVHRQSAVTQKAFGLKAKLLHAKRHAEKVQLKKTLKAHDERNVKQADSSTVPDGALPTYLLDREGQKDAKALSTAIKQKRKDKAAKFAVPLPKVRGIAEDEMFKVMRTGKSKSKSWKRMVTKATFVGEGFTRKPVKMERFVRPMALRYKRANVTHPDLKATFQLQILGVKKNPQSPMYTQLGVLTKGTVIEVNVSELGMVTAGGKVVFGKYAQITNNPENDGCINAVLQPSIRHASTAVDKQRSQLERLLKDPSKAAYIPAAPKDKTLRPAREMMKNVQGSSAGAGSGEFHVYKAGRRREYERLKAMDDQAKKELEESEFETRKRQREEEAEAKTAKNRAKRQKKKERAKVKGEKKEGAADSAAAGAGNVETPSLDVPLKKRRLVSGKELVFRRPGEESDGEGEDGPMPASEEEVGSQVEPNGEWAPAVMDAPKIIIHEDD
;
A
#
# COMPACT_ATOMS: atom_id res chain seq x y z
N MET A 1 11.77 -48.87 46.62
CA MET A 1 12.07 -47.41 46.60
C MET A 1 11.77 -46.86 47.99
N PRO A 2 12.45 -45.80 48.47
CA PRO A 2 11.98 -45.11 49.67
C PRO A 2 10.58 -44.53 49.43
N GLN A 3 9.75 -44.56 50.46
CA GLN A 3 8.33 -44.21 50.38
C GLN A 3 8.13 -42.73 50.80
N ASN A 4 7.23 -42.02 50.12
CA ASN A 4 6.86 -40.62 50.37
C ASN A 4 8.04 -39.61 50.31
N GLU A 5 7.79 -38.36 50.73
CA GLU A 5 8.78 -37.29 50.82
C GLU A 5 9.61 -37.38 52.11
N TYR A 6 10.19 -38.57 52.38
CA TYR A 6 10.90 -38.89 53.62
C TYR A 6 12.00 -37.89 54.01
N ILE A 7 12.64 -37.21 53.05
CA ILE A 7 13.63 -36.15 53.30
C ILE A 7 12.96 -34.88 53.87
N GLU A 8 11.80 -34.50 53.35
CA GLU A 8 11.05 -33.36 53.88
C GLU A 8 10.48 -33.67 55.25
N GLU A 9 9.93 -34.87 55.43
CA GLU A 9 9.47 -35.34 56.73
C GLU A 9 10.60 -35.35 57.76
N HIS A 10 11.79 -35.86 57.40
CA HIS A 10 12.96 -35.81 58.26
C HIS A 10 13.35 -34.36 58.62
N ILE A 11 13.28 -33.42 57.66
CA ILE A 11 13.54 -32.00 57.92
C ILE A 11 12.47 -31.36 58.82
N LYS A 12 11.20 -31.78 58.70
CA LYS A 12 10.09 -31.34 59.56
C LYS A 12 10.21 -31.89 60.99
N ARG A 13 10.64 -33.16 61.14
CA ARG A 13 10.78 -33.86 62.44
C ARG A 13 12.08 -33.55 63.19
N HIS A 14 13.21 -33.46 62.50
CA HIS A 14 14.55 -33.33 63.09
C HIS A 14 15.27 -32.03 62.71
N GLY A 15 14.61 -31.14 61.94
CA GLY A 15 15.20 -29.91 61.45
C GLY A 15 16.24 -30.12 60.34
N ARG A 16 16.95 -29.04 60.01
CA ARG A 16 18.18 -29.08 59.21
C ARG A 16 19.38 -29.07 60.15
N ARG A 17 20.55 -29.46 59.65
CA ARG A 17 21.83 -29.26 60.37
C ARG A 17 21.92 -27.84 60.91
N LEU A 18 22.37 -27.69 62.16
CA LEU A 18 22.49 -26.39 62.85
C LEU A 18 23.27 -25.35 62.03
N ASP A 19 24.31 -25.79 61.31
CA ASP A 19 25.17 -24.95 60.46
C ASP A 19 24.62 -24.71 59.04
N TYR A 20 23.42 -25.18 58.70
CA TYR A 20 22.87 -25.08 57.34
C TYR A 20 22.65 -23.64 56.87
N TYR A 21 21.96 -22.82 57.68
CA TYR A 21 21.62 -21.44 57.32
C TYR A 21 22.86 -20.53 57.28
N GLU A 22 23.74 -20.69 58.26
CA GLU A 22 25.12 -20.15 58.30
C GLU A 22 25.88 -20.41 57.00
N ARG A 23 25.97 -21.68 56.58
CA ARG A 23 26.66 -22.11 55.35
C ARG A 23 25.98 -21.59 54.09
N LYS A 24 24.64 -21.54 54.05
CA LYS A 24 23.86 -21.03 52.91
C LYS A 24 24.12 -19.53 52.72
N ARG A 25 23.93 -18.71 53.77
CA ARG A 25 24.23 -17.26 53.80
C ARG A 25 25.66 -16.98 53.34
N LYS A 26 26.65 -17.65 53.94
CA LYS A 26 28.08 -17.50 53.58
C LYS A 26 28.38 -17.96 52.14
N ARG A 27 27.62 -18.89 51.56
CA ARG A 27 27.75 -19.34 50.16
C ARG A 27 27.16 -18.33 49.18
N GLU A 28 26.01 -17.75 49.50
CA GLU A 28 25.32 -16.73 48.69
C GLU A 28 26.14 -15.45 48.63
N ALA A 29 26.63 -14.94 49.77
CA ALA A 29 27.51 -13.78 49.82
C ALA A 29 28.80 -13.96 48.98
N ARG A 30 29.47 -15.12 49.11
CA ARG A 30 30.66 -15.43 48.29
C ARG A 30 30.36 -15.69 46.81
N SER A 31 29.10 -15.86 46.42
CA SER A 31 28.76 -16.23 45.04
C SER A 31 29.16 -15.13 44.04
N VAL A 32 29.01 -13.85 44.40
CA VAL A 32 29.35 -12.70 43.55
C VAL A 32 30.84 -12.67 43.24
N HIS A 33 31.70 -12.72 44.27
CA HIS A 33 33.15 -12.76 44.09
C HIS A 33 33.60 -14.02 43.33
N ARG A 34 33.04 -15.19 43.66
CA ARG A 34 33.35 -16.44 42.96
C ARG A 34 32.95 -16.37 41.48
N GLN A 35 31.81 -15.77 41.16
CA GLN A 35 31.35 -15.58 39.78
C GLN A 35 32.27 -14.64 39.02
N SER A 36 32.71 -13.53 39.62
CA SER A 36 33.68 -12.61 39.00
C SER A 36 35.01 -13.31 38.72
N ALA A 37 35.59 -13.96 39.74
CA ALA A 37 36.86 -14.68 39.62
C ALA A 37 36.80 -15.84 38.60
N VAL A 38 35.69 -16.59 38.55
CA VAL A 38 35.49 -17.64 37.53
C VAL A 38 35.30 -17.05 36.13
N THR A 39 34.71 -15.86 36.00
CA THR A 39 34.59 -15.15 34.71
C THR A 39 35.96 -14.71 34.20
N GLN A 40 36.82 -14.16 35.06
CA GLN A 40 38.17 -13.71 34.71
C GLN A 40 39.14 -14.89 34.44
N LYS A 41 39.01 -16.01 35.16
CA LYS A 41 39.90 -17.18 35.05
C LYS A 41 39.44 -18.24 34.04
N ALA A 42 38.21 -18.17 33.54
CA ALA A 42 37.75 -19.09 32.49
C ALA A 42 38.37 -18.69 31.14
N PHE A 43 38.89 -19.66 30.41
CA PHE A 43 39.40 -19.48 29.04
C PHE A 43 38.66 -20.37 28.03
N GLY A 44 38.87 -20.11 26.74
CA GLY A 44 38.37 -20.94 25.64
C GLY A 44 36.84 -21.07 25.60
N LEU A 45 36.34 -22.27 25.25
CA LEU A 45 34.91 -22.54 25.13
C LEU A 45 34.15 -22.33 26.46
N LYS A 46 34.79 -22.63 27.60
CA LYS A 46 34.21 -22.48 28.93
C LYS A 46 33.90 -21.00 29.24
N ALA A 47 34.77 -20.08 28.84
CA ALA A 47 34.53 -18.65 28.93
C ALA A 47 33.34 -18.23 28.05
N LYS A 48 33.34 -18.65 26.77
CA LYS A 48 32.27 -18.32 25.81
C LYS A 48 30.89 -18.77 26.30
N LEU A 49 30.77 -20.00 26.81
CA LEU A 49 29.52 -20.53 27.38
C LEU A 49 29.09 -19.76 28.64
N LEU A 50 30.04 -19.40 29.51
CA LEU A 50 29.77 -18.58 30.70
C LEU A 50 29.24 -17.20 30.30
N HIS A 51 29.90 -16.49 29.39
CA HIS A 51 29.45 -15.18 28.93
C HIS A 51 28.09 -15.23 28.23
N ALA A 52 27.83 -16.25 27.39
CA ALA A 52 26.52 -16.46 26.76
C ALA A 52 25.41 -16.67 27.81
N LYS A 53 25.66 -17.52 28.81
CA LYS A 53 24.72 -17.73 29.92
C LYS A 53 24.47 -16.43 30.70
N ARG A 54 25.52 -15.68 31.04
CA ARG A 54 25.40 -14.40 31.75
C ARG A 54 24.67 -13.33 30.94
N HIS A 55 24.82 -13.32 29.62
CA HIS A 55 24.06 -12.45 28.74
C HIS A 55 22.57 -12.79 28.79
N ALA A 56 22.22 -14.07 28.69
CA ALA A 56 20.83 -14.53 28.82
C ALA A 56 20.22 -14.18 30.19
N GLU A 57 20.93 -14.44 31.30
CA GLU A 57 20.51 -14.05 32.66
C GLU A 57 20.24 -12.54 32.77
N LYS A 58 21.13 -11.69 32.24
CA LYS A 58 20.94 -10.23 32.23
C LYS A 58 19.75 -9.78 31.37
N VAL A 59 19.54 -10.40 30.20
CA VAL A 59 18.39 -10.10 29.33
C VAL A 59 17.08 -10.53 29.99
N GLN A 60 17.04 -11.69 30.65
CA GLN A 60 15.87 -12.15 31.39
C GLN A 60 15.53 -11.20 32.54
N LEU A 61 16.52 -10.81 33.35
CA LEU A 61 16.32 -9.86 34.47
C LEU A 61 15.84 -8.49 33.97
N LYS A 62 16.40 -7.98 32.87
CA LYS A 62 15.94 -6.74 32.23
C LYS A 62 14.49 -6.84 31.75
N LYS A 63 14.09 -7.96 31.17
CA LYS A 63 12.70 -8.20 30.75
C LYS A 63 11.74 -8.30 31.94
N THR A 64 12.13 -8.95 33.04
CA THR A 64 11.27 -9.06 34.24
C THR A 64 11.13 -7.73 34.97
N LEU A 65 12.20 -6.93 35.06
CA LEU A 65 12.13 -5.57 35.62
C LEU A 65 11.23 -4.70 34.74
N LYS A 66 11.49 -4.65 33.42
CA LYS A 66 10.66 -3.90 32.48
C LYS A 66 9.17 -4.27 32.57
N ALA A 67 8.84 -5.56 32.60
CA ALA A 67 7.45 -6.03 32.72
C ALA A 67 6.81 -5.77 34.10
N HIS A 68 7.61 -5.58 35.15
CA HIS A 68 7.14 -5.17 36.47
C HIS A 68 6.89 -3.66 36.52
N ASP A 69 7.78 -2.87 35.93
CA ASP A 69 7.66 -1.41 35.86
C ASP A 69 6.47 -1.02 34.96
N GLU A 70 6.31 -1.68 33.81
CA GLU A 70 5.15 -1.56 32.89
C GLU A 70 3.83 -2.09 33.50
N ARG A 71 3.87 -2.90 34.57
CA ARG A 71 2.65 -3.28 35.31
C ARG A 71 2.21 -2.18 36.26
N ASN A 72 3.15 -1.50 36.91
CA ASN A 72 2.87 -0.48 37.91
C ASN A 72 2.55 0.87 37.26
N VAL A 73 3.18 1.16 36.12
CA VAL A 73 2.77 2.26 35.23
C VAL A 73 1.59 1.78 34.38
N LYS A 74 0.37 2.21 34.72
CA LYS A 74 -0.73 2.23 33.75
C LYS A 74 -0.33 3.16 32.61
N GLN A 75 0.29 2.63 31.56
CA GLN A 75 0.35 3.33 30.30
C GLN A 75 -1.11 3.59 29.90
N ALA A 76 -1.45 4.86 29.65
CA ALA A 76 -2.70 5.16 28.99
C ALA A 76 -2.70 4.37 27.69
N ASP A 77 -3.69 3.51 27.50
CA ASP A 77 -3.75 2.66 26.32
C ASP A 77 -3.60 3.54 25.08
N SER A 78 -2.71 3.19 24.16
CA SER A 78 -2.69 3.75 22.81
C SER A 78 -3.89 3.28 21.96
N SER A 79 -4.98 2.91 22.65
CA SER A 79 -6.34 2.72 22.14
C SER A 79 -7.10 4.05 21.96
N THR A 80 -6.44 5.20 22.13
CA THR A 80 -6.82 6.43 21.41
C THR A 80 -6.73 6.12 19.92
N VAL A 81 -7.86 5.64 19.38
CA VAL A 81 -8.01 5.10 18.03
C VAL A 81 -7.37 6.08 17.04
N PRO A 82 -6.29 5.70 16.34
CA PRO A 82 -5.70 6.59 15.34
C PRO A 82 -6.74 6.86 14.26
N ASP A 83 -7.00 8.14 14.02
CA ASP A 83 -8.11 8.58 13.17
C ASP A 83 -7.95 7.99 11.75
N GLY A 84 -8.88 7.10 11.38
CA GLY A 84 -8.66 6.10 10.34
C GLY A 84 -8.64 4.64 10.83
N ALA A 85 -9.48 4.29 11.80
CA ALA A 85 -9.76 2.92 12.23
C ALA A 85 -10.04 2.00 11.03
N LEU A 86 -9.12 1.05 10.78
CA LEU A 86 -9.34 0.02 9.78
C LEU A 86 -10.30 -1.05 10.37
N PRO A 87 -11.35 -1.47 9.62
CA PRO A 87 -12.14 -2.64 9.97
C PRO A 87 -11.24 -3.86 10.24
N THR A 88 -11.68 -4.78 11.10
CA THR A 88 -10.87 -5.92 11.57
C THR A 88 -10.22 -6.73 10.45
N TYR A 89 -10.91 -6.90 9.32
CA TYR A 89 -10.44 -7.60 8.12
C TYR A 89 -9.39 -6.84 7.27
N LEU A 90 -9.01 -5.63 7.66
CA LEU A 90 -7.96 -4.80 7.06
C LEU A 90 -6.78 -4.51 8.00
N LEU A 91 -6.87 -4.83 9.30
CA LEU A 91 -5.79 -4.58 10.28
C LEU A 91 -4.48 -5.28 9.88
N ASP A 92 -4.55 -6.55 9.47
CA ASP A 92 -3.38 -7.34 9.06
C ASP A 92 -2.87 -7.03 7.64
N ARG A 93 -3.45 -6.04 6.96
CA ARG A 93 -3.04 -5.61 5.61
C ARG A 93 -2.31 -4.28 5.70
N GLU A 94 -1.05 -4.34 6.15
CA GLU A 94 -0.16 -3.19 6.31
C GLU A 94 -0.19 -2.27 5.07
N GLY A 95 -0.87 -1.14 5.21
CA GLY A 95 -0.79 -0.03 4.26
C GLY A 95 0.29 0.93 4.71
N GLN A 96 1.43 0.98 4.00
CA GLN A 96 2.45 2.01 4.23
C GLN A 96 1.85 3.41 4.03
N LYS A 97 1.65 4.14 5.13
CA LYS A 97 1.14 5.52 5.16
C LYS A 97 2.26 6.50 5.47
N ASP A 98 3.14 6.73 4.50
CA ASP A 98 4.10 7.85 4.52
C ASP A 98 3.89 8.73 3.30
N ALA A 99 3.68 10.05 3.49
CA ALA A 99 3.49 10.98 2.38
C ALA A 99 4.72 11.04 1.45
N LYS A 100 5.94 10.93 2.01
CA LYS A 100 7.19 10.78 1.23
C LYS A 100 7.26 9.45 0.47
N ALA A 101 6.54 8.42 0.89
CA ALA A 101 6.49 7.16 0.15
C ALA A 101 5.61 7.25 -1.09
N LEU A 102 4.69 8.22 -1.26
CA LEU A 102 3.86 8.32 -2.47
C LEU A 102 4.66 8.68 -3.74
N SER A 103 5.63 9.58 -3.64
CA SER A 103 6.50 9.93 -4.77
C SER A 103 7.47 8.78 -5.12
N THR A 104 8.02 8.14 -4.10
CA THR A 104 8.83 6.91 -4.22
C THR A 104 8.00 5.76 -4.82
N ALA A 105 6.74 5.62 -4.41
CA ALA A 105 5.79 4.60 -4.87
C ALA A 105 5.39 4.74 -6.33
N ILE A 106 5.53 5.91 -6.97
CA ILE A 106 5.35 6.03 -8.43
C ILE A 106 6.56 5.45 -9.18
N LYS A 107 7.78 5.73 -8.69
CA LYS A 107 9.03 5.16 -9.23
C LYS A 107 9.12 3.65 -8.93
N GLN A 108 8.68 3.21 -7.75
CA GLN A 108 8.52 1.80 -7.39
C GLN A 108 7.42 1.15 -8.23
N LYS A 109 6.19 1.69 -8.35
CA LYS A 109 5.13 1.09 -9.21
C LYS A 109 5.58 0.78 -10.64
N ARG A 110 6.49 1.58 -11.22
CA ARG A 110 7.10 1.29 -12.53
C ARG A 110 8.06 0.08 -12.50
N LYS A 111 8.86 -0.09 -11.43
CA LYS A 111 9.68 -1.29 -11.18
C LYS A 111 8.83 -2.51 -10.72
N ASP A 112 7.79 -2.27 -9.95
CA ASP A 112 6.91 -3.28 -9.35
C ASP A 112 6.01 -3.97 -10.38
N LYS A 113 5.78 -3.38 -11.55
CA LYS A 113 5.04 -4.08 -12.61
C LYS A 113 5.77 -5.35 -13.07
N ALA A 114 7.11 -5.38 -12.95
CA ALA A 114 7.92 -6.58 -13.07
C ALA A 114 8.12 -7.29 -11.71
N ALA A 115 8.40 -6.54 -10.63
CA ALA A 115 8.70 -7.15 -9.32
C ALA A 115 7.50 -7.85 -8.64
N LYS A 116 6.25 -7.52 -8.98
CA LYS A 116 5.03 -8.21 -8.49
C LYS A 116 4.96 -9.68 -8.87
N PHE A 117 5.66 -10.07 -9.93
CA PHE A 117 5.78 -11.45 -10.39
C PHE A 117 7.20 -12.00 -10.19
N ALA A 118 8.06 -11.27 -9.48
CA ALA A 118 9.38 -11.76 -9.13
C ALA A 118 9.26 -12.88 -8.10
N VAL A 119 9.93 -13.98 -8.40
CA VAL A 119 10.12 -15.10 -7.47
C VAL A 119 11.02 -14.64 -6.31
N PRO A 120 10.80 -15.04 -5.04
CA PRO A 120 11.48 -14.46 -3.87
C PRO A 120 13.01 -14.34 -3.94
N LEU A 121 13.69 -15.26 -4.63
CA LEU A 121 15.10 -15.17 -4.97
C LEU A 121 15.25 -15.02 -6.50
N PRO A 122 15.26 -13.80 -7.07
CA PRO A 122 15.33 -13.60 -8.51
C PRO A 122 16.74 -13.80 -9.08
N LYS A 123 17.78 -13.52 -8.28
CA LYS A 123 19.19 -13.72 -8.64
C LYS A 123 19.86 -14.57 -7.55
N VAL A 124 20.58 -15.61 -7.97
CA VAL A 124 21.31 -16.52 -7.09
C VAL A 124 22.77 -16.58 -7.53
N ARG A 125 23.68 -16.95 -6.61
CA ARG A 125 25.08 -17.28 -6.94
C ARG A 125 25.13 -18.31 -8.07
N GLY A 126 25.95 -18.02 -9.09
CA GLY A 126 26.36 -19.03 -10.07
C GLY A 126 27.23 -20.08 -9.39
N ILE A 127 26.97 -21.36 -9.68
CA ILE A 127 27.80 -22.49 -9.29
C ILE A 127 28.56 -22.92 -10.54
N ALA A 128 29.88 -23.13 -10.40
CA ALA A 128 30.72 -23.60 -11.48
C ALA A 128 30.54 -25.11 -11.69
N GLU A 129 30.76 -25.61 -12.91
CA GLU A 129 30.44 -27.00 -13.27
C GLU A 129 31.26 -28.02 -12.45
N ASP A 130 32.48 -27.67 -12.10
CA ASP A 130 33.42 -28.41 -11.26
C ASP A 130 32.98 -28.53 -9.79
N GLU A 131 32.28 -27.52 -9.25
CA GLU A 131 31.65 -27.60 -7.93
C GLU A 131 30.45 -28.59 -7.94
N MET A 132 29.75 -28.70 -9.07
CA MET A 132 28.55 -29.54 -9.23
C MET A 132 28.84 -30.97 -9.70
N PHE A 133 29.93 -31.19 -10.44
CA PHE A 133 30.27 -32.48 -11.05
C PHE A 133 31.66 -33.00 -10.62
N LYS A 134 31.67 -33.96 -9.70
CA LYS A 134 32.89 -34.70 -9.35
C LYS A 134 33.31 -35.64 -10.48
N VAL A 135 34.55 -35.53 -10.95
CA VAL A 135 35.13 -36.42 -11.97
C VAL A 135 35.26 -37.84 -11.42
N MET A 136 34.72 -38.83 -12.13
CA MET A 136 34.89 -40.25 -11.81
C MET A 136 35.86 -40.90 -12.80
N ARG A 137 36.96 -41.46 -12.27
CA ARG A 137 37.94 -42.26 -13.01
C ARG A 137 37.53 -43.75 -13.03
N THR A 138 37.77 -44.43 -14.15
CA THR A 138 37.32 -45.81 -14.42
C THR A 138 38.41 -46.66 -15.07
N GLY A 139 38.29 -48.00 -14.97
CA GLY A 139 39.30 -48.97 -15.39
C GLY A 139 40.37 -49.25 -14.32
N LYS A 140 41.11 -50.37 -14.46
CA LYS A 140 42.12 -50.82 -13.48
C LYS A 140 43.16 -49.74 -13.17
N SER A 141 43.71 -49.10 -14.20
CA SER A 141 44.68 -47.99 -14.10
C SER A 141 44.04 -46.60 -13.87
N LYS A 142 42.72 -46.50 -13.74
CA LYS A 142 41.97 -45.24 -13.52
C LYS A 142 42.22 -44.13 -14.57
N SER A 143 42.74 -44.45 -15.76
CA SER A 143 43.02 -43.44 -16.81
C SER A 143 41.77 -42.82 -17.43
N LYS A 144 40.63 -43.53 -17.48
CA LYS A 144 39.43 -43.09 -18.20
C LYS A 144 38.50 -42.26 -17.30
N SER A 145 38.42 -40.95 -17.55
CA SER A 145 37.73 -39.94 -16.71
C SER A 145 36.41 -39.39 -17.27
N TRP A 146 35.74 -40.13 -18.17
CA TRP A 146 34.56 -39.66 -18.91
C TRP A 146 33.28 -39.49 -18.07
N LYS A 147 33.22 -40.09 -16.89
CA LYS A 147 32.06 -40.04 -15.98
C LYS A 147 32.07 -38.81 -15.07
N ARG A 148 30.88 -38.36 -14.67
CA ARG A 148 30.63 -37.22 -13.78
C ARG A 148 29.60 -37.63 -12.73
N MET A 149 29.91 -37.44 -11.45
CA MET A 149 28.98 -37.63 -10.33
C MET A 149 28.42 -36.28 -9.91
N VAL A 150 27.10 -36.18 -9.79
CA VAL A 150 26.43 -34.97 -9.25
C VAL A 150 26.67 -34.92 -7.74
N THR A 151 27.22 -33.81 -7.25
CA THR A 151 27.54 -33.57 -5.83
C THR A 151 26.40 -32.91 -5.05
N LYS A 152 25.48 -32.24 -5.75
CA LYS A 152 24.34 -31.50 -5.18
C LYS A 152 23.11 -32.40 -5.02
N ALA A 153 22.15 -31.95 -4.22
CA ALA A 153 20.85 -32.60 -4.10
C ALA A 153 20.13 -32.72 -5.46
N THR A 154 19.39 -33.80 -5.65
CA THR A 154 18.65 -34.10 -6.89
C THR A 154 17.25 -34.58 -6.59
N PHE A 155 16.28 -34.13 -7.39
CA PHE A 155 15.00 -34.80 -7.56
C PHE A 155 15.13 -35.82 -8.68
N VAL A 156 14.47 -36.95 -8.50
CA VAL A 156 14.42 -38.04 -9.45
C VAL A 156 13.00 -38.56 -9.45
N GLY A 157 12.34 -38.50 -10.61
CA GLY A 157 10.94 -38.90 -10.77
C GLY A 157 10.69 -40.36 -10.42
N GLU A 158 9.43 -40.68 -10.11
CA GLU A 158 9.01 -41.96 -9.52
C GLU A 158 9.37 -43.18 -10.38
N GLY A 159 9.20 -43.08 -11.71
CA GLY A 159 9.58 -44.11 -12.68
C GLY A 159 11.07 -44.15 -13.08
N PHE A 160 12.00 -43.72 -12.23
CA PHE A 160 13.42 -43.68 -12.60
C PHE A 160 14.14 -45.02 -12.45
N THR A 161 14.44 -45.64 -13.58
CA THR A 161 15.41 -46.73 -13.70
C THR A 161 16.80 -46.19 -14.05
N ARG A 162 17.87 -46.72 -13.43
CA ARG A 162 19.24 -46.34 -13.79
C ARG A 162 19.61 -46.88 -15.18
N LYS A 163 20.28 -46.06 -16.00
CA LYS A 163 20.86 -46.53 -17.27
C LYS A 163 21.97 -47.56 -17.01
N PRO A 164 22.22 -48.51 -17.93
CA PRO A 164 23.34 -49.44 -17.83
C PRO A 164 24.67 -48.73 -17.59
N VAL A 165 25.54 -49.33 -16.77
CA VAL A 165 26.77 -48.68 -16.27
C VAL A 165 27.70 -48.20 -17.39
N LYS A 166 27.67 -48.85 -18.57
CA LYS A 166 28.45 -48.45 -19.76
C LYS A 166 27.91 -47.20 -20.46
N MET A 167 26.63 -46.89 -20.32
CA MET A 167 25.94 -45.74 -20.94
C MET A 167 25.72 -44.57 -19.95
N GLU A 168 25.77 -44.83 -18.64
CA GLU A 168 25.60 -43.81 -17.60
C GLU A 168 26.85 -42.89 -17.47
N ARG A 169 26.80 -41.72 -18.12
CA ARG A 169 27.81 -40.64 -17.99
C ARG A 169 27.63 -39.80 -16.72
N PHE A 170 26.40 -39.39 -16.43
CA PHE A 170 26.03 -38.59 -15.26
C PHE A 170 25.43 -39.47 -14.16
N VAL A 171 26.13 -39.61 -13.04
CA VAL A 171 25.72 -40.45 -11.91
C VAL A 171 25.05 -39.56 -10.85
N ARG A 172 23.77 -39.83 -10.55
CA ARG A 172 23.02 -39.22 -9.45
C ARG A 172 22.95 -40.21 -8.28
N PRO A 173 23.78 -40.08 -7.22
CA PRO A 173 23.86 -41.06 -6.14
C PRO A 173 22.56 -41.09 -5.32
N MET A 174 22.17 -42.26 -4.81
CA MET A 174 20.87 -42.44 -4.13
C MET A 174 20.72 -41.60 -2.85
N ALA A 175 21.81 -41.41 -2.09
CA ALA A 175 21.81 -40.59 -0.87
C ALA A 175 21.47 -39.11 -1.13
N LEU A 176 21.66 -38.61 -2.35
CA LEU A 176 21.33 -37.23 -2.74
C LEU A 176 19.99 -37.15 -3.51
N ARG A 177 19.15 -38.19 -3.47
CA ARG A 177 17.84 -38.19 -4.14
C ARG A 177 16.73 -37.89 -3.14
N TYR A 178 16.08 -36.75 -3.34
CA TYR A 178 14.98 -36.29 -2.50
C TYR A 178 13.64 -36.52 -3.18
N LYS A 179 12.62 -36.88 -2.38
CA LYS A 179 11.22 -37.03 -2.82
C LYS A 179 10.26 -36.00 -2.21
N ARG A 180 10.61 -35.40 -1.07
CA ARG A 180 9.79 -34.41 -0.34
C ARG A 180 10.61 -33.15 -0.06
N ALA A 181 9.92 -32.03 0.10
CA ALA A 181 10.49 -30.74 0.49
C ALA A 181 9.68 -30.13 1.65
N ASN A 182 10.35 -29.36 2.51
CA ASN A 182 9.71 -28.56 3.55
C ASN A 182 9.28 -27.23 2.93
N VAL A 183 7.98 -27.08 2.68
CA VAL A 183 7.41 -25.92 1.97
C VAL A 183 6.70 -25.00 2.94
N THR A 184 7.15 -23.76 3.03
CA THR A 184 6.50 -22.70 3.82
C THR A 184 5.47 -21.96 2.99
N HIS A 185 4.24 -21.81 3.50
CA HIS A 185 3.26 -20.90 2.93
C HIS A 185 3.45 -19.50 3.55
N PRO A 186 3.72 -18.44 2.77
CA PRO A 186 4.01 -17.11 3.32
C PRO A 186 2.82 -16.54 4.12
N ASP A 187 1.60 -16.61 3.56
CA ASP A 187 0.41 -16.03 4.18
C ASP A 187 -0.01 -16.75 5.49
N LEU A 188 0.03 -18.09 5.51
CA LEU A 188 -0.33 -18.90 6.69
C LEU A 188 0.79 -19.00 7.74
N LYS A 189 2.02 -18.60 7.39
CA LYS A 189 3.24 -18.74 8.22
C LYS A 189 3.51 -20.17 8.73
N ALA A 190 2.96 -21.18 8.04
CA ALA A 190 3.05 -22.60 8.38
C ALA A 190 3.90 -23.38 7.36
N THR A 191 4.49 -24.50 7.81
CA THR A 191 5.41 -25.35 7.04
C THR A 191 4.85 -26.75 6.86
N PHE A 192 4.90 -27.27 5.63
CA PHE A 192 4.34 -28.57 5.27
C PHE A 192 5.37 -29.43 4.52
N GLN A 193 5.41 -30.75 4.79
CA GLN A 193 6.37 -31.66 4.17
C GLN A 193 5.82 -32.24 2.85
N LEU A 194 5.71 -31.40 1.83
CA LEU A 194 5.05 -31.74 0.58
C LEU A 194 5.91 -32.63 -0.34
N GLN A 195 5.27 -33.50 -1.12
CA GLN A 195 5.94 -34.31 -2.14
C GLN A 195 6.37 -33.43 -3.32
N ILE A 196 7.58 -33.65 -3.84
CA ILE A 196 8.07 -33.01 -5.05
C ILE A 196 7.50 -33.79 -6.25
N LEU A 197 6.81 -33.10 -7.15
CA LEU A 197 6.28 -33.65 -8.40
C LEU A 197 7.30 -33.51 -9.54
N GLY A 198 8.00 -32.38 -9.59
CA GLY A 198 8.97 -32.10 -10.65
C GLY A 198 9.88 -30.90 -10.38
N VAL A 199 10.92 -30.77 -11.20
CA VAL A 199 11.80 -29.58 -11.22
C VAL A 199 11.45 -28.77 -12.46
N LYS A 200 10.93 -27.56 -12.28
CA LYS A 200 10.44 -26.73 -13.39
C LYS A 200 11.53 -25.84 -13.98
N LYS A 201 12.40 -25.26 -13.14
CA LYS A 201 13.49 -24.38 -13.57
C LYS A 201 14.61 -24.31 -12.55
N ASN A 202 15.80 -24.73 -12.92
CA ASN A 202 17.04 -24.38 -12.22
C ASN A 202 17.57 -23.04 -12.77
N PRO A 203 17.94 -22.05 -11.94
CA PRO A 203 18.38 -20.73 -12.40
C PRO A 203 19.74 -20.71 -13.10
N GLN A 204 20.57 -21.76 -12.99
CA GLN A 204 21.94 -21.78 -13.49
C GLN A 204 22.05 -22.36 -14.90
N SER A 205 21.37 -23.47 -15.18
CA SER A 205 21.38 -24.11 -16.50
C SER A 205 20.12 -24.96 -16.76
N PRO A 206 19.57 -24.95 -17.99
CA PRO A 206 18.53 -25.90 -18.41
C PRO A 206 18.95 -27.37 -18.24
N MET A 207 20.23 -27.68 -18.44
CA MET A 207 20.80 -29.01 -18.22
C MET A 207 20.57 -29.50 -16.79
N TYR A 208 20.68 -28.59 -15.81
CA TYR A 208 20.51 -28.91 -14.40
C TYR A 208 19.04 -29.14 -14.06
N THR A 209 18.13 -28.50 -14.80
CA THR A 209 16.68 -28.77 -14.73
C THR A 209 16.38 -30.19 -15.22
N GLN A 210 16.95 -30.62 -16.36
CA GLN A 210 16.79 -31.98 -16.89
C GLN A 210 17.45 -33.05 -16.00
N LEU A 211 18.59 -32.74 -15.36
CA LEU A 211 19.20 -33.60 -14.35
C LEU A 211 18.46 -33.58 -13.01
N GLY A 212 17.48 -32.69 -12.81
CA GLY A 212 16.71 -32.57 -11.58
C GLY A 212 17.49 -31.97 -10.40
N VAL A 213 18.54 -31.17 -10.65
CA VAL A 213 19.41 -30.64 -9.58
C VAL A 213 18.71 -29.54 -8.77
N LEU A 214 18.72 -29.74 -7.45
CA LEU A 214 18.04 -28.93 -6.45
C LEU A 214 19.03 -28.00 -5.74
N THR A 215 19.39 -26.92 -6.42
CA THR A 215 20.19 -25.81 -5.88
C THR A 215 19.30 -24.71 -5.31
N LYS A 216 19.88 -23.78 -4.55
CA LYS A 216 19.19 -22.55 -4.14
C LYS A 216 18.56 -21.83 -5.33
N GLY A 217 17.34 -21.33 -5.15
CA GLY A 217 16.55 -20.65 -6.16
C GLY A 217 15.91 -21.54 -7.23
N THR A 218 16.17 -22.86 -7.23
CA THR A 218 15.47 -23.79 -8.12
C THR A 218 13.97 -23.77 -7.84
N VAL A 219 13.18 -23.65 -8.90
CA VAL A 219 11.72 -23.72 -8.87
C VAL A 219 11.30 -25.16 -9.07
N ILE A 220 10.63 -25.70 -8.06
CA ILE A 220 10.07 -27.04 -8.02
C ILE A 220 8.54 -26.97 -8.06
N GLU A 221 7.93 -28.03 -8.57
CA GLU A 221 6.49 -28.26 -8.48
C GLU A 221 6.24 -29.23 -7.32
N VAL A 222 5.37 -28.85 -6.40
CA VAL A 222 5.07 -29.61 -5.18
C VAL A 222 3.59 -29.95 -5.11
N ASN A 223 3.27 -31.12 -4.56
CA ASN A 223 1.91 -31.54 -4.31
C ASN A 223 1.31 -30.71 -3.17
N VAL A 224 0.23 -29.99 -3.42
CA VAL A 224 -0.49 -29.14 -2.45
C VAL A 224 -1.88 -29.68 -2.08
N SER A 225 -2.17 -30.96 -2.35
CA SER A 225 -3.44 -31.59 -1.95
C SER A 225 -3.71 -31.48 -0.44
N GLU A 226 -2.66 -31.60 0.39
CA GLU A 226 -2.72 -31.43 1.86
C GLU A 226 -3.16 -30.01 2.29
N LEU A 227 -3.02 -29.00 1.43
CA LEU A 227 -3.40 -27.61 1.72
C LEU A 227 -4.87 -27.29 1.36
N GLY A 228 -5.59 -28.22 0.72
CA GLY A 228 -7.00 -28.02 0.34
C GLY A 228 -7.23 -26.80 -0.57
N MET A 229 -6.25 -26.40 -1.38
CA MET A 229 -6.39 -25.22 -2.25
C MET A 229 -7.40 -25.50 -3.37
N VAL A 230 -8.46 -24.70 -3.45
CA VAL A 230 -9.50 -24.82 -4.50
C VAL A 230 -9.51 -23.55 -5.37
N THR A 231 -9.65 -23.71 -6.68
CA THR A 231 -9.83 -22.59 -7.61
C THR A 231 -11.25 -22.01 -7.53
N ALA A 232 -11.45 -20.77 -8.01
CA ALA A 232 -12.78 -20.16 -8.03
C ALA A 232 -13.84 -20.97 -8.81
N GLY A 233 -13.42 -21.88 -9.70
CA GLY A 233 -14.29 -22.83 -10.41
C GLY A 233 -14.45 -24.20 -9.73
N GLY A 234 -14.20 -24.31 -8.43
CA GLY A 234 -14.40 -25.55 -7.65
C GLY A 234 -13.36 -26.66 -7.88
N LYS A 235 -12.45 -26.51 -8.84
CA LYS A 235 -11.39 -27.50 -9.11
C LYS A 235 -10.30 -27.43 -8.04
N VAL A 236 -9.99 -28.57 -7.43
CA VAL A 236 -8.90 -28.74 -6.46
C VAL A 236 -7.55 -28.56 -7.15
N VAL A 237 -6.65 -27.78 -6.55
CA VAL A 237 -5.28 -27.60 -7.01
C VAL A 237 -4.43 -28.70 -6.38
N PHE A 238 -3.85 -29.58 -7.20
CA PHE A 238 -2.92 -30.61 -6.74
C PHE A 238 -1.45 -30.18 -6.85
N GLY A 239 -1.08 -29.36 -7.85
CA GLY A 239 0.30 -28.94 -8.11
C GLY A 239 0.47 -27.43 -7.98
N LYS A 240 1.55 -26.97 -7.33
CA LYS A 240 1.90 -25.56 -7.26
C LYS A 240 3.42 -25.36 -7.22
N TYR A 241 3.90 -24.22 -7.72
CA TYR A 241 5.32 -23.90 -7.72
C TYR A 241 5.80 -23.39 -6.35
N ALA A 242 6.95 -23.91 -5.92
CA ALA A 242 7.70 -23.44 -4.77
C ALA A 242 9.16 -23.17 -5.19
N GLN A 243 9.84 -22.25 -4.51
CA GLN A 243 11.25 -21.97 -4.74
C GLN A 243 12.10 -22.40 -3.54
N ILE A 244 13.17 -23.16 -3.80
CA ILE A 244 14.15 -23.57 -2.78
C ILE A 244 14.92 -22.36 -2.27
N THR A 245 15.00 -22.16 -0.95
CA THR A 245 15.62 -20.98 -0.32
C THR A 245 16.99 -21.26 0.30
N ASN A 246 17.25 -22.50 0.72
CA ASN A 246 18.52 -22.93 1.31
C ASN A 246 19.47 -23.57 0.29
N ASN A 247 20.62 -24.07 0.74
CA ASN A 247 21.56 -24.89 -0.05
C ASN A 247 21.49 -26.34 0.48
N PRO A 248 20.70 -27.24 -0.15
CA PRO A 248 20.42 -28.55 0.44
C PRO A 248 21.64 -29.44 0.69
N GLU A 249 22.76 -29.22 -0.02
CA GLU A 249 24.01 -29.97 0.19
C GLU A 249 24.64 -29.78 1.59
N ASN A 250 24.36 -28.67 2.28
CA ASN A 250 24.93 -28.38 3.60
C ASN A 250 24.03 -28.85 4.74
N ASP A 251 22.71 -28.70 4.55
CA ASP A 251 21.72 -28.86 5.62
C ASP A 251 21.08 -30.26 5.64
N GLY A 252 21.19 -31.02 4.53
CA GLY A 252 20.49 -32.29 4.34
C GLY A 252 18.98 -32.15 4.11
N CYS A 253 18.41 -30.95 4.24
CA CYS A 253 16.99 -30.63 4.05
C CYS A 253 16.77 -29.75 2.81
N ILE A 254 15.61 -29.86 2.17
CA ILE A 254 15.16 -28.93 1.13
C ILE A 254 14.10 -28.03 1.74
N ASN A 255 14.44 -26.77 1.97
CA ASN A 255 13.51 -25.76 2.46
C ASN A 255 13.10 -24.87 1.28
N ALA A 256 11.81 -24.71 1.07
CA ALA A 256 11.24 -23.97 -0.03
C ALA A 256 10.10 -23.05 0.43
N VAL A 257 9.85 -21.98 -0.33
CA VAL A 257 8.70 -21.08 -0.11
C VAL A 257 7.73 -21.24 -1.27
N LEU A 258 6.45 -21.44 -0.96
CA LEU A 258 5.39 -21.54 -1.95
C LEU A 258 5.25 -20.20 -2.67
N GLN A 259 5.24 -20.22 -4.01
CA GLN A 259 5.02 -18.99 -4.77
C GLN A 259 3.57 -18.52 -4.57
N PRO A 260 3.32 -17.21 -4.41
CA PRO A 260 1.96 -16.70 -4.31
C PRO A 260 1.18 -17.06 -5.58
N SER A 261 -0.09 -17.44 -5.44
CA SER A 261 -0.96 -17.61 -6.60
C SER A 261 -1.08 -16.26 -7.31
N ILE A 262 -0.95 -16.27 -8.65
CA ILE A 262 -0.94 -15.05 -9.45
C ILE A 262 -2.33 -14.43 -9.48
N ARG A 263 -2.65 -13.66 -8.44
CA ARG A 263 -3.79 -12.75 -8.40
C ARG A 263 -3.50 -11.58 -9.33
N HIS A 264 -3.72 -11.79 -10.62
CA HIS A 264 -3.80 -10.73 -11.60
C HIS A 264 -4.82 -9.71 -11.10
N ALA A 265 -4.36 -8.51 -10.76
CA ALA A 265 -5.26 -7.40 -10.49
C ALA A 265 -5.96 -7.06 -11.81
N SER A 266 -7.24 -7.36 -11.91
CA SER A 266 -8.01 -7.20 -13.15
C SER A 266 -7.86 -5.77 -13.67
N THR A 267 -7.40 -5.66 -14.92
CA THR A 267 -7.25 -4.37 -15.57
C THR A 267 -8.63 -3.74 -15.80
N ALA A 268 -8.68 -2.45 -16.12
CA ALA A 268 -9.96 -1.81 -16.47
C ALA A 268 -10.65 -2.56 -17.64
N VAL A 269 -9.86 -3.04 -18.60
CA VAL A 269 -10.33 -3.85 -19.73
C VAL A 269 -10.84 -5.22 -19.29
N ASP A 270 -10.17 -5.93 -18.38
CA ASP A 270 -10.67 -7.23 -17.86
C ASP A 270 -11.97 -7.08 -17.05
N LYS A 271 -12.13 -5.96 -16.34
CA LYS A 271 -13.36 -5.63 -15.61
C LYS A 271 -14.50 -5.31 -16.58
N GLN A 272 -14.24 -4.49 -17.60
CA GLN A 272 -15.20 -4.22 -18.67
C GLN A 272 -15.58 -5.52 -19.39
N ARG A 273 -14.61 -6.35 -19.76
CA ARG A 273 -14.82 -7.65 -20.40
C ARG A 273 -15.69 -8.58 -19.56
N SER A 274 -15.42 -8.73 -18.27
CA SER A 274 -16.25 -9.60 -17.41
C SER A 274 -17.65 -9.04 -17.13
N GLN A 275 -17.82 -7.71 -17.14
CA GLN A 275 -19.13 -7.06 -17.15
C GLN A 275 -19.87 -7.31 -18.49
N LEU A 276 -19.17 -7.24 -19.62
CA LEU A 276 -19.69 -7.47 -20.96
C LEU A 276 -20.09 -8.94 -21.16
N GLU A 277 -19.24 -9.89 -20.78
CA GLU A 277 -19.55 -11.34 -20.78
C GLU A 277 -20.74 -11.67 -19.87
N ARG A 278 -20.90 -10.96 -18.74
CA ARG A 278 -22.08 -11.08 -17.87
C ARG A 278 -23.35 -10.50 -18.50
N LEU A 279 -23.26 -9.40 -19.26
CA LEU A 279 -24.41 -8.80 -19.96
C LEU A 279 -24.81 -9.62 -21.20
N LEU A 280 -23.83 -10.12 -21.96
CA LEU A 280 -24.04 -10.97 -23.14
C LEU A 280 -24.49 -12.40 -22.81
N LYS A 281 -24.49 -12.80 -21.53
CA LYS A 281 -25.00 -14.10 -21.11
C LYS A 281 -26.50 -14.25 -21.40
N ASP A 282 -27.27 -13.19 -21.19
CA ASP A 282 -28.72 -13.14 -21.41
C ASP A 282 -29.08 -11.90 -22.26
N PRO A 283 -28.80 -11.88 -23.59
CA PRO A 283 -28.89 -10.67 -24.41
C PRO A 283 -30.32 -10.15 -24.62
N SER A 284 -31.34 -10.96 -24.31
CA SER A 284 -32.75 -10.56 -24.31
C SER A 284 -33.14 -9.72 -23.09
N LYS A 285 -32.30 -9.65 -22.06
CA LYS A 285 -32.57 -8.89 -20.84
C LYS A 285 -32.09 -7.45 -20.98
N ALA A 286 -33.02 -6.50 -20.99
CA ALA A 286 -32.71 -5.08 -21.03
C ALA A 286 -31.72 -4.69 -19.92
N ALA A 287 -30.67 -3.95 -20.30
CA ALA A 287 -29.64 -3.51 -19.37
C ALA A 287 -30.21 -2.48 -18.38
N TYR A 288 -30.03 -2.72 -17.08
CA TYR A 288 -30.50 -1.79 -16.05
C TYR A 288 -29.61 -0.54 -16.00
N ILE A 289 -30.14 0.57 -16.51
CA ILE A 289 -29.58 1.91 -16.32
C ILE A 289 -30.32 2.52 -15.12
N PRO A 290 -29.64 2.84 -14.01
CA PRO A 290 -30.29 3.49 -12.88
C PRO A 290 -30.77 4.89 -13.29
N ALA A 291 -32.01 5.23 -12.92
CA ALA A 291 -32.51 6.60 -13.02
C ALA A 291 -31.65 7.55 -12.16
N ALA A 292 -31.67 8.84 -12.51
CA ALA A 292 -30.95 9.86 -11.75
C ALA A 292 -31.31 9.79 -10.24
N PRO A 293 -30.32 9.97 -9.33
CA PRO A 293 -30.57 9.92 -7.90
C PRO A 293 -31.58 11.00 -7.53
N LYS A 294 -32.67 10.60 -6.86
CA LYS A 294 -33.66 11.54 -6.35
C LYS A 294 -33.15 12.20 -5.07
N ASP A 295 -33.38 13.50 -4.95
CA ASP A 295 -33.10 14.23 -3.71
C ASP A 295 -33.90 13.67 -2.53
N LYS A 296 -33.34 13.81 -1.33
CA LYS A 296 -33.89 13.22 -0.10
C LYS A 296 -35.09 14.03 0.38
N THR A 297 -36.28 13.72 -0.13
CA THR A 297 -37.52 14.29 0.39
C THR A 297 -37.84 13.75 1.77
N LEU A 298 -38.18 14.66 2.70
CA LEU A 298 -38.70 14.29 4.00
C LEU A 298 -40.16 13.86 3.89
N ARG A 299 -40.61 12.99 4.80
CA ARG A 299 -42.03 12.63 4.88
C ARG A 299 -42.81 13.83 5.42
N PRO A 300 -43.88 14.28 4.76
CA PRO A 300 -44.70 15.38 5.26
C PRO A 300 -45.32 15.02 6.62
N ALA A 301 -45.60 16.04 7.43
CA ALA A 301 -46.37 15.87 8.65
C ALA A 301 -47.75 15.27 8.33
N ARG A 302 -48.28 14.44 9.24
CA ARG A 302 -49.65 13.93 9.10
C ARG A 302 -50.60 15.04 9.55
N GLU A 303 -51.57 15.36 8.70
CA GLU A 303 -52.57 16.40 8.91
C GLU A 303 -53.43 16.16 10.17
N MET A 304 -53.91 14.92 10.35
CA MET A 304 -54.65 14.52 11.55
C MET A 304 -54.06 13.27 12.19
N MET A 305 -53.84 13.32 13.50
CA MET A 305 -53.45 12.16 14.31
C MET A 305 -54.71 11.53 14.91
N LYS A 306 -55.03 10.29 14.50
CA LYS A 306 -56.33 9.66 14.81
C LYS A 306 -56.53 9.29 16.28
N ASN A 307 -55.43 9.07 17.02
CA ASN A 307 -55.44 8.60 18.40
C ASN A 307 -54.61 9.58 19.24
N VAL A 308 -55.20 10.72 19.63
CA VAL A 308 -54.57 11.70 20.53
C VAL A 308 -55.12 11.48 21.94
N GLN A 309 -54.22 11.30 22.91
CA GLN A 309 -54.58 11.20 24.33
C GLN A 309 -55.02 12.59 24.83
N GLY A 310 -56.01 12.66 25.72
CA GLY A 310 -56.55 13.94 26.20
C GLY A 310 -55.49 14.82 26.89
N SER A 311 -55.60 16.14 26.76
CA SER A 311 -54.57 17.12 27.15
C SER A 311 -54.16 17.11 28.64
N SER A 312 -54.98 16.53 29.51
CA SER A 312 -54.73 16.36 30.95
C SER A 312 -54.29 14.95 31.36
N ALA A 313 -54.18 14.02 30.41
CA ALA A 313 -53.85 12.63 30.69
C ALA A 313 -52.35 12.44 30.94
N GLY A 314 -52.02 11.70 32.00
CA GLY A 314 -50.62 11.46 32.41
C GLY A 314 -49.76 10.76 31.35
N ALA A 315 -48.44 10.94 31.45
CA ALA A 315 -47.47 10.39 30.51
C ALA A 315 -47.50 8.85 30.52
N GLY A 316 -48.12 8.26 29.49
CA GLY A 316 -48.15 6.82 29.29
C GLY A 316 -46.77 6.27 28.86
N SER A 317 -46.55 4.97 29.05
CA SER A 317 -45.28 4.30 28.69
C SER A 317 -44.89 4.41 27.21
N GLY A 318 -45.85 4.66 26.32
CA GLY A 318 -45.61 4.93 24.89
C GLY A 318 -45.14 6.35 24.57
N GLU A 319 -45.40 7.34 25.43
CA GLU A 319 -45.22 8.76 25.10
C GLU A 319 -43.75 9.13 24.88
N PHE A 320 -42.84 8.53 25.65
CA PHE A 320 -41.38 8.68 25.45
C PHE A 320 -40.95 8.29 24.02
N HIS A 321 -41.55 7.24 23.45
CA HIS A 321 -41.24 6.81 22.10
C HIS A 321 -41.86 7.73 21.04
N VAL A 322 -43.06 8.27 21.28
CA VAL A 322 -43.70 9.28 20.42
C VAL A 322 -42.86 10.56 20.38
N TYR A 323 -42.46 11.08 21.55
CA TYR A 323 -41.56 12.25 21.67
C TYR A 323 -40.22 12.01 20.95
N LYS A 324 -39.57 10.86 21.19
CA LYS A 324 -38.29 10.51 20.54
C LYS A 324 -38.42 10.45 19.01
N ALA A 325 -39.53 9.93 18.50
CA ALA A 325 -39.81 9.87 17.06
C ALA A 325 -40.24 11.24 16.47
N GLY A 326 -40.87 12.11 17.27
CA GLY A 326 -41.13 13.51 16.92
C GLY A 326 -39.83 14.30 16.80
N ARG A 327 -39.01 14.30 17.86
CA ARG A 327 -37.73 15.03 17.93
C ARG A 327 -36.73 14.60 16.86
N ARG A 328 -36.67 13.30 16.52
CA ARG A 328 -35.85 12.83 15.38
C ARG A 328 -36.34 13.39 14.05
N ARG A 329 -37.65 13.34 13.77
CA ARG A 329 -38.22 13.91 12.53
C ARG A 329 -37.97 15.41 12.43
N GLU A 330 -38.07 16.14 13.55
CA GLU A 330 -37.86 17.58 13.56
C GLU A 330 -36.37 17.95 13.37
N TYR A 331 -35.43 17.22 13.96
CA TYR A 331 -34.01 17.40 13.66
C TYR A 331 -33.64 17.00 12.23
N GLU A 332 -34.27 15.98 11.65
CA GLU A 332 -34.15 15.67 10.22
C GLU A 332 -34.72 16.80 9.33
N ARG A 333 -35.80 17.46 9.78
CA ARG A 333 -36.43 18.60 9.11
C ARG A 333 -35.57 19.86 9.13
N LEU A 334 -35.12 20.28 10.31
CA LEU A 334 -34.24 21.43 10.48
C LEU A 334 -32.93 21.22 9.71
N LYS A 335 -32.32 20.04 9.82
CA LYS A 335 -31.11 19.73 9.07
C LYS A 335 -31.31 19.80 7.55
N ALA A 336 -32.41 19.29 7.01
CA ALA A 336 -32.66 19.38 5.58
C ALA A 336 -32.86 20.83 5.12
N MET A 337 -33.51 21.68 5.93
CA MET A 337 -33.66 23.11 5.67
C MET A 337 -32.31 23.84 5.72
N ASP A 338 -31.47 23.56 6.72
CA ASP A 338 -30.12 24.13 6.84
C ASP A 338 -29.21 23.69 5.68
N ASP A 339 -29.26 22.42 5.29
CA ASP A 339 -28.48 21.87 4.18
C ASP A 339 -28.98 22.42 2.82
N GLN A 340 -30.28 22.70 2.67
CA GLN A 340 -30.85 23.39 1.49
C GLN A 340 -30.41 24.86 1.42
N ALA A 341 -30.55 25.62 2.51
CA ALA A 341 -30.17 27.03 2.56
C ALA A 341 -28.67 27.22 2.27
N LYS A 342 -27.80 26.35 2.81
CA LYS A 342 -26.36 26.35 2.47
C LYS A 342 -26.11 26.09 1.00
N LYS A 343 -26.80 25.10 0.42
CA LYS A 343 -26.65 24.77 -1.00
C LYS A 343 -27.10 25.94 -1.90
N GLU A 344 -28.22 26.58 -1.59
CA GLU A 344 -28.72 27.75 -2.34
C GLU A 344 -27.76 28.95 -2.23
N LEU A 345 -27.18 29.18 -1.06
CA LEU A 345 -26.12 30.18 -0.87
C LEU A 345 -24.88 29.84 -1.71
N GLU A 346 -24.34 28.63 -1.59
CA GLU A 346 -23.18 28.15 -2.37
C GLU A 346 -23.42 28.23 -3.89
N GLU A 347 -24.62 27.90 -4.37
CA GLU A 347 -25.00 27.99 -5.78
C GLU A 347 -25.09 29.47 -6.23
N SER A 348 -25.70 30.36 -5.44
CA SER A 348 -25.77 31.79 -5.77
C SER A 348 -24.41 32.51 -5.73
N GLU A 349 -23.53 32.15 -4.79
CA GLU A 349 -22.14 32.61 -4.75
C GLU A 349 -21.34 32.08 -5.95
N PHE A 350 -21.56 30.83 -6.34
CA PHE A 350 -20.91 30.26 -7.52
C PHE A 350 -21.38 30.93 -8.82
N GLU A 351 -22.67 31.19 -8.97
CA GLU A 351 -23.24 31.85 -10.15
C GLU A 351 -22.80 33.31 -10.27
N THR A 352 -22.84 34.09 -9.18
CA THR A 352 -22.34 35.47 -9.17
C THR A 352 -20.84 35.52 -9.48
N ARG A 353 -20.03 34.62 -8.89
CA ARG A 353 -18.59 34.49 -9.19
C ARG A 353 -18.29 33.95 -10.59
N LYS A 354 -19.19 33.18 -11.20
CA LYS A 354 -19.09 32.75 -12.61
C LYS A 354 -19.39 33.93 -13.52
N ARG A 355 -20.50 34.64 -13.28
CA ARG A 355 -20.94 35.83 -14.03
C ARG A 355 -19.88 36.93 -14.01
N GLN A 356 -19.30 37.25 -12.85
CA GLN A 356 -18.19 38.22 -12.74
C GLN A 356 -16.99 37.83 -13.63
N ARG A 357 -16.61 36.55 -13.67
CA ARG A 357 -15.51 36.07 -14.55
C ARG A 357 -15.87 36.13 -16.03
N GLU A 358 -17.13 35.89 -16.39
CA GLU A 358 -17.63 36.03 -17.76
C GLU A 358 -17.66 37.51 -18.17
N GLU A 359 -18.22 38.41 -17.34
CA GLU A 359 -18.22 39.86 -17.56
C GLU A 359 -16.80 40.46 -17.64
N GLU A 360 -15.84 39.99 -16.82
CA GLU A 360 -14.42 40.35 -16.95
C GLU A 360 -13.81 39.90 -18.27
N ALA A 361 -14.10 38.67 -18.71
CA ALA A 361 -13.62 38.14 -19.99
C ALA A 361 -14.26 38.88 -21.17
N GLU A 362 -15.53 39.23 -21.09
CA GLU A 362 -16.22 40.07 -22.07
C GLU A 362 -15.66 41.49 -22.08
N ALA A 363 -15.42 42.13 -20.94
CA ALA A 363 -14.79 43.46 -20.88
C ALA A 363 -13.37 43.45 -21.48
N LYS A 364 -12.57 42.42 -21.19
CA LYS A 364 -11.23 42.22 -21.78
C LYS A 364 -11.31 42.01 -23.30
N THR A 365 -12.25 41.18 -23.78
CA THR A 365 -12.42 40.93 -25.22
C THR A 365 -13.05 42.10 -25.97
N ALA A 366 -13.97 42.86 -25.37
CA ALA A 366 -14.59 44.06 -25.91
C ALA A 366 -13.58 45.21 -26.04
N LYS A 367 -12.75 45.47 -25.01
CA LYS A 367 -11.63 46.43 -25.10
C LYS A 367 -10.68 46.06 -26.25
N ASN A 368 -10.39 44.77 -26.43
CA ASN A 368 -9.58 44.29 -27.55
C ASN A 368 -10.29 44.37 -28.91
N ARG A 369 -11.62 44.16 -28.97
CA ARG A 369 -12.46 44.31 -30.16
C ARG A 369 -12.51 45.78 -30.63
N ALA A 370 -12.71 46.72 -29.70
CA ALA A 370 -12.69 48.16 -29.96
C ALA A 370 -11.31 48.65 -30.45
N LYS A 371 -10.21 48.16 -29.85
CA LYS A 371 -8.84 48.42 -30.36
C LYS A 371 -8.65 47.91 -31.80
N ARG A 372 -9.20 46.74 -32.13
CA ARG A 372 -9.18 46.19 -33.51
C ARG A 372 -10.05 46.99 -34.48
N GLN A 373 -11.23 47.44 -34.07
CA GLN A 373 -12.12 48.29 -34.87
C GLN A 373 -11.49 49.66 -35.15
N LYS A 374 -10.98 50.37 -34.13
CA LYS A 374 -10.25 51.63 -34.33
C LYS A 374 -9.02 51.47 -35.23
N LYS A 375 -8.33 50.32 -35.19
CA LYS A 375 -7.25 50.00 -36.14
C LYS A 375 -7.78 49.74 -37.56
N LYS A 376 -8.93 49.08 -37.72
CA LYS A 376 -9.60 48.83 -39.01
C LYS A 376 -10.14 50.12 -39.63
N GLU A 377 -10.71 51.03 -38.84
CA GLU A 377 -11.16 52.37 -39.26
C GLU A 377 -9.98 53.25 -39.69
N ARG A 378 -8.91 53.31 -38.89
CA ARG A 378 -7.66 53.99 -39.29
C ARG A 378 -7.05 53.39 -40.57
N ALA A 379 -7.18 52.09 -40.78
CA ALA A 379 -6.75 51.44 -42.02
C ALA A 379 -7.68 51.76 -43.20
N LYS A 380 -9.01 51.86 -42.99
CA LYS A 380 -9.99 52.32 -43.99
C LYS A 380 -9.73 53.76 -44.42
N VAL A 381 -9.61 54.70 -43.49
CA VAL A 381 -9.31 56.12 -43.81
C VAL A 381 -7.96 56.27 -44.54
N LYS A 382 -6.98 55.40 -44.24
CA LYS A 382 -5.71 55.32 -44.98
C LYS A 382 -5.83 54.60 -46.33
N GLY A 383 -6.88 53.83 -46.55
CA GLY A 383 -7.29 53.23 -47.83
C GLY A 383 -8.07 54.21 -48.70
N GLU A 384 -9.03 54.95 -48.14
CA GLU A 384 -9.81 56.00 -48.83
C GLU A 384 -8.90 57.13 -49.32
N LYS A 385 -7.89 57.54 -48.52
CA LYS A 385 -6.79 58.42 -48.99
C LYS A 385 -5.88 57.81 -50.07
N LYS A 386 -6.08 56.55 -50.45
CA LYS A 386 -5.35 55.83 -51.49
C LYS A 386 -6.25 55.41 -52.66
N GLU A 387 -7.56 55.40 -52.47
CA GLU A 387 -8.59 55.07 -53.48
C GLU A 387 -9.07 56.30 -54.26
N GLY A 388 -8.83 57.53 -53.77
CA GLY A 388 -8.93 58.77 -54.55
C GLY A 388 -7.89 58.93 -55.67
N ALA A 389 -7.33 57.83 -56.19
CA ALA A 389 -6.28 57.79 -57.21
C ALA A 389 -6.36 56.57 -58.15
N ALA A 390 -7.46 55.81 -58.15
CA ALA A 390 -7.68 54.68 -59.05
C ALA A 390 -9.16 54.63 -59.48
N ASP A 391 -9.42 55.23 -60.64
CA ASP A 391 -10.75 55.53 -61.15
C ASP A 391 -11.52 54.31 -61.70
N SER A 392 -12.80 54.55 -61.95
CA SER A 392 -13.76 53.70 -62.63
C SER A 392 -13.42 53.35 -64.09
N ALA A 393 -13.71 52.10 -64.51
CA ALA A 393 -14.20 51.76 -65.87
C ALA A 393 -14.69 50.30 -65.98
N ALA A 394 -15.85 50.10 -66.65
CA ALA A 394 -16.44 48.85 -67.19
C ALA A 394 -16.64 47.63 -66.23
N ALA A 395 -17.85 47.16 -65.87
CA ALA A 395 -19.12 46.85 -66.58
C ALA A 395 -19.19 45.41 -67.19
N GLY A 396 -20.17 44.60 -66.76
CA GLY A 396 -20.45 43.24 -67.27
C GLY A 396 -21.50 42.47 -66.45
N ALA A 397 -22.65 42.16 -67.06
CA ALA A 397 -23.92 41.73 -66.45
C ALA A 397 -24.01 40.30 -65.86
N GLY A 398 -25.07 40.04 -65.06
CA GLY A 398 -25.99 38.91 -65.38
C GLY A 398 -26.22 37.71 -64.41
N ASN A 399 -27.07 37.91 -63.39
CA ASN A 399 -28.13 36.98 -62.90
C ASN A 399 -27.86 35.64 -62.13
N VAL A 400 -28.46 35.57 -60.93
CA VAL A 400 -29.13 34.44 -60.21
C VAL A 400 -28.37 33.20 -59.66
N GLU A 401 -28.50 33.05 -58.32
CA GLU A 401 -28.64 31.88 -57.41
C GLU A 401 -28.38 30.44 -57.94
N THR A 402 -27.71 29.49 -57.26
CA THR A 402 -27.47 29.22 -55.81
C THR A 402 -26.12 28.50 -55.60
N PRO A 403 -25.51 28.48 -54.39
CA PRO A 403 -24.19 27.87 -54.18
C PRO A 403 -24.26 26.41 -53.69
N SER A 404 -23.59 25.49 -54.40
CA SER A 404 -23.30 24.13 -53.93
C SER A 404 -21.82 23.76 -54.12
N LEU A 405 -21.25 23.18 -53.06
CA LEU A 405 -20.04 22.35 -52.98
C LEU A 405 -18.65 22.93 -53.39
N ASP A 406 -17.79 22.95 -52.37
CA ASP A 406 -16.39 22.49 -52.33
C ASP A 406 -15.21 23.21 -53.03
N VAL A 407 -14.22 23.54 -52.16
CA VAL A 407 -12.76 23.58 -52.40
C VAL A 407 -12.23 24.75 -53.26
N PRO A 408 -11.00 25.33 -53.03
CA PRO A 408 -9.92 24.91 -52.11
C PRO A 408 -9.46 25.96 -51.06
N LEU A 409 -8.93 25.45 -49.93
CA LEU A 409 -8.13 26.27 -48.99
C LEU A 409 -6.81 26.73 -49.62
N LYS A 410 -6.75 28.00 -50.03
CA LYS A 410 -5.49 28.66 -50.41
C LYS A 410 -4.61 28.88 -49.16
N LYS A 411 -3.47 28.18 -49.12
CA LYS A 411 -2.41 28.28 -48.08
C LYS A 411 -2.11 29.74 -47.72
N ARG A 412 -2.45 30.18 -46.51
CA ARG A 412 -1.87 31.40 -45.91
C ARG A 412 -0.64 31.02 -45.09
N ARG A 413 0.53 31.46 -45.57
CA ARG A 413 1.83 31.19 -44.96
C ARG A 413 1.89 31.76 -43.54
N LEU A 414 2.48 30.99 -42.63
CA LEU A 414 2.89 31.41 -41.31
C LEU A 414 3.96 32.52 -41.46
N VAL A 415 3.75 33.67 -40.81
CA VAL A 415 4.77 34.72 -40.66
C VAL A 415 5.02 34.84 -39.15
N SER A 416 6.30 34.86 -38.75
CA SER A 416 6.78 34.60 -37.38
C SER A 416 6.60 33.13 -36.94
N GLY A 417 7.66 32.34 -37.10
CA GLY A 417 7.69 30.93 -36.76
C GLY A 417 7.78 30.69 -35.25
N LYS A 418 6.62 30.57 -34.59
CA LYS A 418 6.47 29.88 -33.29
C LYS A 418 5.37 28.83 -33.42
N GLU A 419 5.66 27.59 -33.05
CA GLU A 419 4.67 26.51 -33.04
C GLU A 419 3.58 26.77 -32.00
N LEU A 420 2.34 26.40 -32.35
CA LEU A 420 1.18 26.62 -31.50
C LEU A 420 0.94 25.39 -30.61
N VAL A 421 1.79 25.24 -29.59
CA VAL A 421 1.69 24.15 -28.60
C VAL A 421 0.56 24.46 -27.60
N PHE A 422 -0.49 23.65 -27.60
CA PHE A 422 -1.54 23.69 -26.57
C PHE A 422 -1.01 23.15 -25.24
N ARG A 423 -0.56 24.05 -24.35
CA ARG A 423 -0.19 23.72 -22.97
C ARG A 423 -1.44 23.62 -22.08
N ARG A 424 -1.46 22.65 -21.15
CA ARG A 424 -2.49 22.55 -20.10
C ARG A 424 -2.15 23.50 -18.94
N PRO A 425 -3.13 24.04 -18.18
CA PRO A 425 -2.85 24.93 -17.07
C PRO A 425 -2.04 24.25 -15.95
N GLY A 426 -0.99 24.91 -15.44
CA GLY A 426 -0.24 24.48 -14.25
C GLY A 426 1.25 24.15 -14.44
N GLU A 427 1.98 24.85 -15.30
CA GLU A 427 3.43 24.67 -15.47
C GLU A 427 4.14 26.03 -15.48
N GLU A 428 4.65 26.44 -14.32
CA GLU A 428 5.57 27.59 -14.15
C GLU A 428 7.02 27.14 -14.41
N SER A 429 7.88 28.08 -14.82
CA SER A 429 9.30 27.85 -15.04
C SER A 429 10.08 29.07 -14.57
N ASP A 430 11.06 28.84 -13.72
CA ASP A 430 12.10 29.82 -13.36
C ASP A 430 12.99 30.15 -14.58
N GLY A 431 13.67 31.31 -14.53
CA GLY A 431 14.66 31.70 -15.54
C GLY A 431 14.92 33.21 -15.65
N GLU A 432 15.97 33.66 -14.94
CA GLU A 432 16.76 34.91 -15.04
C GLU A 432 16.96 35.46 -16.49
N GLY A 433 17.26 36.74 -16.77
CA GLY A 433 17.48 37.97 -15.97
C GLY A 433 18.20 39.03 -16.86
N GLU A 434 18.19 40.33 -16.51
CA GLU A 434 19.21 41.35 -16.89
C GLU A 434 18.92 42.76 -16.29
N ASP A 435 19.97 43.55 -16.02
CA ASP A 435 20.05 44.84 -15.29
C ASP A 435 19.54 46.07 -16.09
N GLY A 436 19.33 47.31 -15.59
CA GLY A 436 19.53 48.05 -14.32
C GLY A 436 18.92 49.47 -14.49
N PRO A 437 19.26 50.57 -13.75
CA PRO A 437 20.24 50.76 -12.66
C PRO A 437 19.67 51.37 -11.34
N MET A 438 20.50 51.50 -10.28
CA MET A 438 20.22 52.23 -9.01
C MET A 438 20.92 53.61 -8.94
N PRO A 439 20.51 54.54 -8.05
CA PRO A 439 20.95 54.64 -6.62
C PRO A 439 19.77 54.90 -5.62
N ALA A 440 19.89 55.01 -4.29
CA ALA A 440 20.84 54.59 -3.23
C ALA A 440 20.13 54.82 -1.84
N SER A 441 20.13 53.87 -0.89
CA SER A 441 20.95 53.75 0.37
C SER A 441 20.43 54.48 1.63
N GLU A 442 20.67 53.85 2.81
CA GLU A 442 20.27 54.17 4.22
C GLU A 442 18.98 53.46 4.70
N GLU A 443 18.91 52.76 5.85
CA GLU A 443 19.88 52.38 6.90
C GLU A 443 19.45 51.06 7.60
N GLU A 444 20.35 50.39 8.34
CA GLU A 444 20.02 49.21 9.18
C GLU A 444 19.67 49.61 10.62
N VAL A 445 18.57 49.07 11.19
CA VAL A 445 18.50 48.71 12.63
C VAL A 445 17.61 47.48 12.81
N GLY A 446 18.10 46.43 13.47
CA GLY A 446 17.32 45.24 13.81
C GLY A 446 16.62 45.33 15.17
N SER A 447 15.66 44.43 15.44
CA SER A 447 15.09 44.25 16.78
C SER A 447 14.71 42.79 17.07
N GLN A 448 14.70 42.46 18.36
CA GLN A 448 14.69 41.10 18.90
C GLN A 448 13.29 40.47 18.95
N VAL A 449 13.27 39.14 19.10
CA VAL A 449 12.08 38.33 19.35
C VAL A 449 11.91 38.09 20.85
N GLU A 450 10.73 38.37 21.41
CA GLU A 450 10.18 37.74 22.62
C GLU A 450 8.63 37.66 22.47
N PRO A 451 7.92 36.74 23.16
CA PRO A 451 6.57 36.33 22.79
C PRO A 451 5.43 36.99 23.59
N ASN A 452 4.38 37.42 22.88
CA ASN A 452 3.01 37.47 23.44
C ASN A 452 2.35 36.09 23.22
N GLY A 453 1.53 35.54 24.11
CA GLY A 453 0.75 36.19 25.16
C GLY A 453 -0.71 35.82 24.93
N GLU A 454 -1.25 34.87 25.69
CA GLU A 454 -2.53 34.23 25.41
C GLU A 454 -3.72 35.19 25.59
N TRP A 455 -4.60 35.26 24.58
CA TRP A 455 -5.78 36.14 24.60
C TRP A 455 -7.01 35.39 25.12
N ALA A 456 -7.50 35.76 26.31
CA ALA A 456 -8.73 35.22 26.88
C ALA A 456 -9.98 35.95 26.32
N PRO A 457 -11.09 35.23 26.02
CA PRO A 457 -12.27 35.84 25.39
C PRO A 457 -13.02 36.79 26.32
N ALA A 458 -13.43 37.94 25.78
CA ALA A 458 -14.19 38.96 26.52
C ALA A 458 -15.65 38.51 26.75
N VAL A 459 -16.14 38.73 27.96
CA VAL A 459 -17.56 38.57 28.31
C VAL A 459 -18.32 39.81 27.84
N MET A 460 -19.45 39.61 27.15
CA MET A 460 -20.35 40.71 26.76
C MET A 460 -21.49 40.84 27.76
N ASP A 461 -21.64 42.03 28.34
CA ASP A 461 -22.76 42.35 29.24
C ASP A 461 -24.09 42.47 28.49
N ALA A 462 -25.17 42.03 29.15
CA ALA A 462 -26.52 42.04 28.60
C ALA A 462 -27.17 43.45 28.68
N PRO A 463 -28.03 43.82 27.71
CA PRO A 463 -28.64 45.14 27.67
C PRO A 463 -29.66 45.34 28.81
N LYS A 464 -29.51 46.45 29.53
CA LYS A 464 -30.36 46.84 30.67
C LYS A 464 -31.46 47.79 30.20
N ILE A 465 -32.71 47.36 30.30
CA ILE A 465 -33.89 48.18 29.97
C ILE A 465 -34.18 49.12 31.14
N ILE A 466 -34.38 50.41 30.85
CA ILE A 466 -34.84 51.43 31.80
C ILE A 466 -36.25 51.83 31.39
N ILE A 467 -37.18 51.81 32.34
CA ILE A 467 -38.54 52.31 32.17
C ILE A 467 -38.60 53.67 32.86
N HIS A 468 -39.13 54.67 32.16
CA HIS A 468 -39.47 55.97 32.73
C HIS A 468 -40.98 56.00 32.97
N GLU A 469 -41.39 56.33 34.18
CA GLU A 469 -42.76 56.71 34.52
C GLU A 469 -42.78 58.25 34.58
N ASP A 470 -43.62 58.88 33.75
CA ASP A 470 -44.01 60.29 33.85
C ASP A 470 -45.52 60.31 34.22
N ASP A 471 -45.93 61.31 35.03
CA ASP A 471 -47.22 61.40 35.76
C ASP A 471 -48.51 61.29 34.91
#